data_AF-A0A934DHW2-F1
#
_entry.id   AF-A0A934DHW2-F1
#
_cell.length_a   1.000
_cell.length_b   1.000
_cell.length_c   1.000
_cell.angle_alpha   90.00
_cell.angle_beta   90.00
_cell.angle_gamma   90.00
#
_symmetry.space_group_name_H-M   'P 1'
#
loop_
_entity.id
_entity.type
_entity.pdbx_description
1 polymer ?
#
loop_
_entity_poly.entity_id
_entity_poly.type
_entity_poly.pdbx_seq_one_letter_code
_entity_poly.pdbx_strand_id
1 'polypeptide(L)'
;MTSTKKVLPFDQLAKLAAAAKGKQRIVLAHGCFDLLHIGHIRYLRQARAMGDLLFVTISPDRFVDKGPHRPAFNESLRAEAIASLDCVDAVAVNLWPTAEETLRAIRPDVYCKGSDFKDAKSDTTGKLQAEENVAREIGAEMAFSQDVVFSSTNLINRFLSTFPEEVQQYLNVFRLRYSEADIVRVLDGMKDLKVLVLGDTILDDYHYCNVIGSSSKEPVLALKHGTSDLFAGGVLAVANHLSSYAADVRLFTVIGEQGGREAFIRESLAPEVRPHLALHKGAPTIEKRRYIESYTLNKLIEIYHMDDSGLPADDDAEFVAAVAAEVADYDLVIAADFGHGTISPAMRRMLEEKARFLAVNTQANAGNRGFHTIGRYRRADYVSLAEPEMRLEDRDLAGPLVPIMQKAAKRLGTKALAVTRGKKGCTIHTPDEGLVEVPAFAQKVVDRIGSGDAFFAISSLAAALKVPSEVIALLGNVVGGLAVGVIGNKKAIDRMSTQKYLTSLLK
;
A
#
# COMPACT_ATOMS: atom_id res chain seq x y z
N MET A 1 -7.61 -34.42 -23.34
CA MET A 1 -7.54 -34.90 -21.93
C MET A 1 -6.20 -35.60 -21.61
N THR A 2 -5.07 -35.10 -22.12
CA THR A 2 -3.73 -35.71 -21.93
C THR A 2 -2.78 -34.88 -21.04
N SER A 3 -3.13 -33.62 -20.71
CA SER A 3 -2.27 -32.69 -19.95
C SER A 3 -2.07 -33.09 -18.48
N THR A 4 -3.10 -33.65 -17.82
CA THR A 4 -3.05 -34.01 -16.39
C THR A 4 -2.03 -35.08 -16.05
N LYS A 5 -1.58 -35.90 -17.03
CA LYS A 5 -0.57 -36.94 -16.80
C LYS A 5 0.84 -36.38 -16.55
N LYS A 6 1.13 -35.16 -17.01
CA LYS A 6 2.44 -34.51 -16.85
C LYS A 6 2.55 -33.71 -15.56
N VAL A 7 1.42 -33.39 -14.90
CA VAL A 7 1.41 -32.69 -13.61
C VAL A 7 1.60 -33.71 -12.50
N LEU A 8 2.75 -33.67 -11.84
CA LEU A 8 3.15 -34.61 -10.81
C LEU A 8 3.24 -33.93 -9.44
N PRO A 9 2.94 -34.65 -8.34
CA PRO A 9 3.39 -34.26 -7.02
C PRO A 9 4.90 -34.03 -7.00
N PHE A 10 5.36 -33.04 -6.23
CA PHE A 10 6.77 -32.62 -6.23
C PHE A 10 7.73 -33.77 -5.91
N ASP A 11 7.37 -34.64 -4.96
CA ASP A 11 8.17 -35.81 -4.58
C ASP A 11 8.29 -36.84 -5.71
N GLN A 12 7.27 -36.99 -6.54
CA GLN A 12 7.30 -37.85 -7.72
C GLN A 12 8.18 -37.27 -8.81
N LEU A 13 8.15 -35.95 -9.03
CA LEU A 13 9.08 -35.28 -9.95
C LEU A 13 10.53 -35.49 -9.53
N ALA A 14 10.84 -35.36 -8.23
CA ALA A 14 12.17 -35.60 -7.69
C ALA A 14 12.62 -37.06 -7.87
N LYS A 15 11.73 -38.04 -7.63
CA LYS A 15 12.00 -39.46 -7.89
C LYS A 15 12.27 -39.72 -9.37
N LEU A 16 11.50 -39.11 -10.27
CA LEU A 16 11.68 -39.22 -11.71
C LEU A 16 13.03 -38.64 -12.15
N ALA A 17 13.41 -37.48 -11.60
CA ALA A 17 14.71 -36.87 -11.84
C ALA A 17 15.86 -37.78 -11.38
N ALA A 18 15.77 -38.32 -10.16
CA ALA A 18 16.77 -39.25 -9.63
C ALA A 18 16.90 -40.52 -10.49
N ALA A 19 15.80 -41.05 -11.03
CA ALA A 19 15.80 -42.24 -11.89
C ALA A 19 16.40 -42.00 -13.29
N ALA A 20 16.25 -40.77 -13.81
CA ALA A 20 16.79 -40.33 -15.10
C ALA A 20 18.25 -39.86 -15.01
N LYS A 21 18.75 -39.56 -13.82
CA LYS A 21 20.11 -39.07 -13.57
C LYS A 21 21.18 -40.00 -14.18
N GLY A 22 22.08 -39.41 -14.97
CA GLY A 22 23.14 -40.13 -15.68
C GLY A 22 22.69 -40.94 -16.90
N LYS A 23 21.37 -40.98 -17.20
CA LYS A 23 20.80 -41.63 -18.39
C LYS A 23 20.27 -40.63 -19.40
N GLN A 24 19.70 -39.53 -18.92
CA GLN A 24 19.09 -38.48 -19.71
C GLN A 24 19.51 -37.13 -19.10
N ARG A 25 19.81 -36.15 -19.96
CA ARG A 25 20.17 -34.80 -19.55
C ARG A 25 18.90 -34.03 -19.16
N ILE A 26 18.77 -33.66 -17.89
CA ILE A 26 17.57 -33.02 -17.34
C ILE A 26 17.76 -31.50 -17.36
N VAL A 27 16.82 -30.80 -17.98
CA VAL A 27 16.69 -29.35 -17.94
C VAL A 27 15.56 -28.98 -16.99
N LEU A 28 15.81 -28.04 -16.08
CA LEU A 28 14.79 -27.47 -15.20
C LEU A 28 14.54 -26.01 -15.55
N ALA A 29 13.28 -25.66 -15.75
CA ALA A 29 12.82 -24.27 -15.76
C ALA A 29 11.98 -24.00 -14.50
N HIS A 30 12.14 -22.83 -13.88
CA HIS A 30 11.35 -22.43 -12.71
C HIS A 30 10.74 -21.04 -12.91
N GLY A 31 9.50 -20.85 -12.44
CA GLY A 31 8.90 -19.52 -12.40
C GLY A 31 7.42 -19.50 -12.05
N CYS A 32 6.86 -18.29 -12.08
CA CYS A 32 5.43 -18.09 -11.85
C CYS A 32 4.58 -18.44 -13.08
N PHE A 33 5.01 -18.13 -14.32
CA PHE A 33 4.25 -18.45 -15.54
C PHE A 33 2.76 -18.01 -15.47
N ASP A 34 2.53 -16.75 -15.08
CA ASP A 34 1.21 -16.24 -14.72
C ASP A 34 0.17 -16.40 -15.85
N LEU A 35 0.39 -15.73 -16.98
CA LEU A 35 -0.36 -15.95 -18.21
C LEU A 35 0.56 -16.62 -19.24
N LEU A 36 0.15 -17.76 -19.76
CA LEU A 36 0.88 -18.43 -20.84
C LEU A 36 0.76 -17.63 -22.15
N HIS A 37 1.89 -17.33 -22.77
CA HIS A 37 1.97 -16.58 -24.03
C HIS A 37 3.16 -17.06 -24.87
N ILE A 38 3.28 -16.54 -26.10
CA ILE A 38 4.30 -17.00 -27.06
C ILE A 38 5.74 -16.91 -26.53
N GLY A 39 6.06 -15.88 -25.73
CA GLY A 39 7.34 -15.77 -25.05
C GLY A 39 7.70 -16.98 -24.18
N HIS A 40 6.77 -17.45 -23.32
CA HIS A 40 6.97 -18.66 -22.53
C HIS A 40 7.13 -19.92 -23.39
N ILE A 41 6.34 -20.04 -24.47
CA ILE A 41 6.40 -21.20 -25.37
C ILE A 41 7.77 -21.27 -26.06
N ARG A 42 8.28 -20.14 -26.55
CA ARG A 42 9.61 -20.06 -27.18
C ARG A 42 10.72 -20.33 -26.18
N TYR A 43 10.63 -19.73 -24.99
CA TYR A 43 11.54 -19.98 -23.87
C TYR A 43 11.63 -21.47 -23.52
N LEU A 44 10.50 -22.13 -23.27
CA LEU A 44 10.47 -23.54 -22.89
C LEU A 44 10.92 -24.47 -24.03
N ARG A 45 10.67 -24.11 -25.29
CA ARG A 45 11.22 -24.85 -26.44
C ARG A 45 12.74 -24.75 -26.52
N GLN A 46 13.32 -23.57 -26.26
CA GLN A 46 14.77 -23.41 -26.18
C GLN A 46 15.35 -24.19 -25.01
N ALA A 47 14.71 -24.15 -23.83
CA ALA A 47 15.11 -24.94 -22.68
C ALA A 47 15.10 -26.45 -23.00
N ARG A 48 14.04 -26.95 -23.64
CA ARG A 48 13.94 -28.37 -24.03
C ARG A 48 15.05 -28.79 -25.00
N ALA A 49 15.59 -27.89 -25.82
CA ALA A 49 16.70 -28.20 -26.74
C ALA A 49 18.06 -28.37 -26.03
N MET A 50 18.18 -28.00 -24.75
CA MET A 50 19.41 -28.08 -23.96
C MET A 50 19.59 -29.43 -23.24
N GLY A 51 18.65 -30.36 -23.40
CA GLY A 51 18.71 -31.70 -22.80
C GLY A 51 17.64 -32.64 -23.36
N ASP A 52 17.47 -33.77 -22.69
CA ASP A 52 16.58 -34.86 -23.08
C ASP A 52 15.20 -34.78 -22.41
N LEU A 53 15.13 -34.18 -21.22
CA LEU A 53 13.90 -33.99 -20.45
C LEU A 53 13.80 -32.55 -19.99
N LEU A 54 12.64 -31.91 -20.20
CA LEU A 54 12.32 -30.61 -19.63
C LEU A 54 11.32 -30.76 -18.48
N PHE A 55 11.80 -30.51 -17.27
CA PHE A 55 10.95 -30.36 -16.09
C PHE A 55 10.69 -28.88 -15.84
N VAL A 56 9.45 -28.55 -15.48
CA VAL A 56 9.06 -27.19 -15.12
C VAL A 56 8.49 -27.17 -13.72
N THR A 57 8.95 -26.24 -12.89
CA THR A 57 8.39 -26.03 -11.54
C THR A 57 7.71 -24.68 -11.42
N ILE A 58 6.54 -24.69 -10.81
CA ILE A 58 5.66 -23.52 -10.69
C ILE A 58 5.73 -22.97 -9.27
N SER A 59 5.94 -21.66 -9.12
CA SER A 59 5.91 -21.00 -7.80
C SER A 59 4.49 -21.02 -7.21
N PRO A 60 4.30 -21.39 -5.93
CA PRO A 60 2.99 -21.46 -5.28
C PRO A 60 2.32 -20.10 -5.14
N ASP A 61 0.99 -20.06 -5.19
CA ASP A 61 0.21 -18.81 -5.10
C ASP A 61 0.55 -18.03 -3.81
N ARG A 62 0.70 -18.73 -2.69
CA ARG A 62 1.05 -18.15 -1.37
C ARG A 62 2.41 -17.44 -1.33
N PHE A 63 3.30 -17.68 -2.29
CA PHE A 63 4.63 -17.10 -2.36
C PHE A 63 4.83 -16.18 -3.58
N VAL A 64 3.81 -16.02 -4.42
CA VAL A 64 3.84 -15.11 -5.56
C VAL A 64 3.20 -13.79 -5.16
N ASP A 65 4.01 -12.73 -5.11
CA ASP A 65 3.54 -11.35 -4.92
C ASP A 65 3.98 -10.48 -6.10
N LYS A 66 3.12 -10.44 -7.12
CA LYS A 66 3.27 -9.63 -8.34
C LYS A 66 2.38 -8.39 -8.32
N GLY A 67 1.95 -7.96 -7.13
CA GLY A 67 0.95 -6.91 -6.94
C GLY A 67 -0.43 -7.46 -6.58
N PRO A 68 -1.39 -6.58 -6.25
CA PRO A 68 -2.71 -6.98 -5.80
C PRO A 68 -3.41 -7.89 -6.82
N HIS A 69 -4.05 -8.95 -6.34
CA HIS A 69 -4.82 -9.91 -7.17
C HIS A 69 -3.99 -10.64 -8.24
N ARG A 70 -2.67 -10.74 -8.05
CA ARG A 70 -1.76 -11.54 -8.89
C ARG A 70 -1.14 -12.66 -8.05
N PRO A 71 -0.95 -13.87 -8.59
CA PRO A 71 -1.11 -14.26 -10.00
C PRO A 71 -2.57 -14.30 -10.45
N ALA A 72 -2.82 -14.03 -11.74
CA ALA A 72 -4.15 -14.00 -12.34
C ALA A 72 -4.79 -15.39 -12.44
N PHE A 73 -3.96 -16.42 -12.58
CA PHE A 73 -4.37 -17.82 -12.57
C PHE A 73 -3.73 -18.55 -11.39
N ASN A 74 -4.52 -19.38 -10.71
CA ASN A 74 -4.03 -20.17 -9.59
C ASN A 74 -2.95 -21.19 -10.04
N GLU A 75 -2.17 -21.68 -9.09
CA GLU A 75 -1.04 -22.58 -9.35
C GLU A 75 -1.42 -23.85 -10.12
N SER A 76 -2.61 -24.40 -9.89
CA SER A 76 -3.12 -25.58 -10.59
C SER A 76 -3.36 -25.30 -12.08
N LEU A 77 -4.02 -24.18 -12.40
CA LEU A 77 -4.28 -23.78 -13.78
C LEU A 77 -2.99 -23.43 -14.52
N ARG A 78 -2.05 -22.76 -13.84
CA ARG A 78 -0.72 -22.45 -14.40
C ARG A 78 0.05 -23.74 -14.70
N ALA A 79 0.05 -24.71 -13.79
CA ALA A 79 0.68 -26.01 -14.00
C ALA A 79 0.06 -26.78 -15.18
N GLU A 80 -1.27 -26.81 -15.28
CA GLU A 80 -1.97 -27.46 -16.39
C GLU A 80 -1.66 -26.81 -17.74
N ALA A 81 -1.62 -25.47 -17.80
CA ALA A 81 -1.28 -24.74 -19.02
C ALA A 81 0.14 -25.08 -19.51
N ILE A 82 1.11 -25.14 -18.60
CA ILE A 82 2.50 -25.49 -18.92
C ILE A 82 2.62 -26.97 -19.30
N ALA A 83 1.94 -27.87 -18.59
CA ALA A 83 1.92 -29.30 -18.88
C ALA A 83 1.32 -29.62 -20.26
N SER A 84 0.44 -28.75 -20.76
CA SER A 84 -0.16 -28.89 -22.09
C SER A 84 0.81 -28.62 -23.24
N LEU A 85 2.02 -28.09 -22.96
CA LEU A 85 3.04 -27.88 -23.98
C LEU A 85 3.75 -29.18 -24.34
N ASP A 86 3.89 -29.46 -25.64
CA ASP A 86 4.55 -30.67 -26.13
C ASP A 86 6.01 -30.78 -25.71
N CYS A 87 6.71 -29.64 -25.58
CA CYS A 87 8.12 -29.60 -25.18
C CYS A 87 8.35 -29.83 -23.68
N VAL A 88 7.30 -29.92 -22.86
CA VAL A 88 7.41 -30.11 -21.40
C VAL A 88 7.13 -31.56 -21.06
N ASP A 89 8.07 -32.22 -20.37
CA ASP A 89 7.98 -33.64 -20.03
C ASP A 89 7.27 -33.86 -18.68
N ALA A 90 7.51 -32.99 -17.69
CA ALA A 90 6.81 -33.02 -16.40
C ALA A 90 6.73 -31.64 -15.75
N VAL A 91 5.69 -31.43 -14.95
CA VAL A 91 5.43 -30.19 -14.20
C VAL A 91 5.12 -30.51 -12.75
N ALA A 92 5.66 -29.73 -11.81
CA ALA A 92 5.24 -29.78 -10.41
C ALA A 92 5.09 -28.37 -9.82
N VAL A 93 4.22 -28.23 -8.83
CA VAL A 93 4.18 -27.04 -7.99
C VAL A 93 5.29 -27.16 -6.94
N ASN A 94 6.12 -26.12 -6.81
CA ASN A 94 7.19 -26.00 -5.81
C ASN A 94 6.59 -25.99 -4.39
N LEU A 95 7.35 -26.32 -3.35
CA LEU A 95 6.91 -26.27 -1.96
C LEU A 95 7.40 -25.02 -1.18
N TRP A 96 8.41 -24.33 -1.71
CA TRP A 96 9.18 -23.28 -1.05
C TRP A 96 8.98 -21.88 -1.69
N PRO A 97 9.38 -20.79 -1.00
CA PRO A 97 9.26 -19.42 -1.52
C PRO A 97 10.13 -19.12 -2.76
N THR A 98 11.21 -19.88 -2.92
CA THR A 98 12.28 -19.70 -3.90
C THR A 98 12.71 -21.05 -4.48
N ALA A 99 13.55 -21.05 -5.53
CA ALA A 99 13.89 -22.27 -6.23
C ALA A 99 15.06 -23.07 -5.62
N GLU A 100 15.75 -22.59 -4.58
CA GLU A 100 16.98 -23.22 -4.05
C GLU A 100 16.74 -24.67 -3.62
N GLU A 101 15.74 -24.90 -2.77
CA GLU A 101 15.41 -26.26 -2.31
C GLU A 101 14.89 -27.13 -3.44
N THR A 102 14.20 -26.53 -4.42
CA THR A 102 13.80 -27.25 -5.64
C THR A 102 15.02 -27.73 -6.42
N LEU A 103 16.04 -26.88 -6.59
CA LEU A 103 17.28 -27.23 -7.27
C LEU A 103 18.03 -28.36 -6.56
N ARG A 104 18.13 -28.30 -5.22
CA ARG A 104 18.77 -29.34 -4.42
C ARG A 104 18.05 -30.68 -4.49
N ALA A 105 16.71 -30.67 -4.56
CA ALA A 105 15.90 -31.87 -4.65
C ALA A 105 15.94 -32.51 -6.05
N ILE A 106 15.81 -31.72 -7.12
CA ILE A 106 15.74 -32.22 -8.50
C ILE A 106 17.14 -32.54 -9.06
N ARG A 107 18.16 -31.76 -8.69
CA ARG A 107 19.54 -31.84 -9.20
C ARG A 107 19.62 -31.95 -10.73
N PRO A 108 19.07 -30.97 -11.48
CA PRO A 108 19.11 -30.98 -12.94
C PRO A 108 20.54 -30.82 -13.47
N ASP A 109 20.77 -31.24 -14.72
CA ASP A 109 22.03 -30.99 -15.43
C ASP A 109 22.09 -29.54 -15.94
N VAL A 110 20.95 -28.97 -16.31
CA VAL A 110 20.83 -27.58 -16.77
C VAL A 110 19.71 -26.87 -16.01
N TYR A 111 20.00 -25.71 -15.42
CA TYR A 111 18.98 -24.80 -14.91
C TYR A 111 18.79 -23.64 -15.90
N CYS A 112 17.65 -23.64 -16.58
CA CYS A 112 17.32 -22.66 -17.60
C CYS A 112 16.50 -21.51 -17.02
N LYS A 113 16.84 -20.28 -17.42
CA LYS A 113 16.14 -19.04 -17.07
C LYS A 113 15.79 -18.24 -18.33
N GLY A 114 14.76 -17.41 -18.23
CA GLY A 114 14.41 -16.44 -19.27
C GLY A 114 15.50 -15.37 -19.45
N SER A 115 15.52 -14.71 -20.61
CA SER A 115 16.45 -13.60 -20.94
C SER A 115 16.37 -12.43 -19.95
N ASP A 116 15.25 -12.26 -19.26
CA ASP A 116 15.02 -11.25 -18.21
C ASP A 116 16.04 -11.29 -17.06
N PHE A 117 16.64 -12.45 -16.83
CA PHE A 117 17.54 -12.70 -15.71
C PHE A 117 19.01 -12.62 -16.10
N LYS A 118 19.34 -12.20 -17.33
CA LYS A 118 20.72 -12.12 -17.82
C LYS A 118 21.49 -10.92 -17.26
N ASP A 119 20.78 -9.84 -16.89
CA ASP A 119 21.39 -8.64 -16.33
C ASP A 119 21.32 -8.65 -14.79
N ALA A 120 22.47 -8.78 -14.12
CA ALA A 120 22.57 -8.74 -12.65
C ALA A 120 22.03 -7.44 -12.00
N LYS A 121 21.81 -6.37 -12.80
CA LYS A 121 21.21 -5.10 -12.35
C LYS A 121 19.67 -5.15 -12.23
N SER A 122 19.00 -6.15 -12.79
CA SER A 122 17.53 -6.28 -12.73
C SER A 122 17.02 -7.06 -11.51
N ASP A 123 17.89 -7.78 -10.79
CA ASP A 123 17.53 -8.50 -9.56
C ASP A 123 17.66 -7.61 -8.32
N THR A 124 16.63 -6.81 -8.06
CA THR A 124 16.48 -6.05 -6.81
C THR A 124 16.27 -6.92 -5.56
N THR A 125 16.15 -8.24 -5.69
CA THR A 125 15.78 -9.15 -4.59
C THR A 125 16.88 -10.10 -4.13
N GLY A 126 18.00 -10.21 -4.87
CA GLY A 126 19.12 -11.10 -4.57
C GLY A 126 18.83 -12.61 -4.73
N LYS A 127 17.63 -12.97 -5.20
CA LYS A 127 17.17 -14.35 -5.33
C LYS A 127 17.91 -15.11 -6.44
N LEU A 128 18.25 -14.42 -7.53
CA LEU A 128 18.97 -15.04 -8.65
C LEU A 128 20.37 -15.46 -8.23
N GLN A 129 21.07 -14.62 -7.45
CA GLN A 129 22.41 -14.93 -6.96
C GLN A 129 22.41 -16.18 -6.06
N ALA A 130 21.37 -16.33 -5.22
CA ALA A 130 21.23 -17.49 -4.36
C ALA A 130 20.94 -18.76 -5.18
N GLU A 131 20.07 -18.68 -6.20
CA GLU A 131 19.80 -19.78 -7.12
C GLU A 131 21.06 -20.18 -7.93
N GLU A 132 21.87 -19.23 -8.39
CA GLU A 132 23.15 -19.50 -9.08
C GLU A 132 24.16 -20.22 -8.18
N ASN A 133 24.24 -19.81 -6.91
CA ASN A 133 25.12 -20.47 -5.94
C ASN A 133 24.72 -21.92 -5.74
N VAL A 134 23.41 -22.20 -5.64
CA VAL A 134 22.91 -23.58 -5.53
C VAL A 134 23.10 -24.36 -6.82
N ALA A 135 22.90 -23.75 -7.99
CA ALA A 135 23.18 -24.40 -9.27
C ALA A 135 24.65 -24.84 -9.36
N ARG A 136 25.59 -23.99 -8.91
CA ARG A 136 27.02 -24.33 -8.82
C ARG A 136 27.31 -25.41 -7.78
N GLU A 137 26.66 -25.35 -6.61
CA GLU A 137 26.75 -26.35 -5.53
C GLU A 137 26.40 -27.76 -6.03
N ILE A 138 25.34 -27.87 -6.83
CA ILE A 138 24.85 -29.16 -7.34
C ILE A 138 25.51 -29.61 -8.64
N GLY A 139 26.33 -28.75 -9.27
CA GLY A 139 27.00 -29.01 -10.55
C GLY A 139 26.11 -28.80 -11.78
N ALA A 140 25.03 -28.02 -11.68
CA ALA A 140 24.15 -27.71 -12.80
C ALA A 140 24.70 -26.57 -13.66
N GLU A 141 24.57 -26.68 -14.98
CA GLU A 141 24.89 -25.62 -15.93
C GLU A 141 23.79 -24.56 -15.94
N MET A 142 24.14 -23.29 -15.79
CA MET A 142 23.21 -22.17 -15.95
C MET A 142 23.04 -21.81 -17.42
N ALA A 143 21.80 -21.79 -17.91
CA ALA A 143 21.48 -21.40 -19.29
C ALA A 143 20.41 -20.31 -19.35
N PHE A 144 20.50 -19.43 -20.35
CA PHE A 144 19.56 -18.32 -20.56
C PHE A 144 19.02 -18.35 -22.00
N SER A 145 17.71 -18.17 -22.17
CA SER A 145 17.11 -18.06 -23.52
C SER A 145 17.48 -16.74 -24.21
N GLN A 146 17.45 -16.71 -25.55
CA GLN A 146 17.85 -15.55 -26.36
C GLN A 146 16.68 -14.80 -27.04
N ASP A 147 15.43 -15.13 -26.72
CA ASP A 147 14.26 -14.56 -27.40
C ASP A 147 13.76 -13.24 -26.79
N VAL A 148 12.87 -12.58 -27.53
CA VAL A 148 12.14 -11.39 -27.08
C VAL A 148 11.29 -11.74 -25.87
N VAL A 149 11.52 -10.99 -24.79
CA VAL A 149 10.72 -11.12 -23.57
C VAL A 149 9.35 -10.49 -23.81
N PHE A 150 8.31 -11.31 -23.64
CA PHE A 150 6.97 -10.81 -23.35
C PHE A 150 6.71 -10.96 -21.85
N SER A 151 6.30 -9.88 -21.18
CA SER A 151 5.87 -9.97 -19.78
C SER A 151 4.38 -10.31 -19.71
N SER A 152 4.02 -11.37 -19.00
CA SER A 152 2.61 -11.69 -18.69
C SER A 152 1.89 -10.50 -18.03
N THR A 153 2.61 -9.69 -17.24
CA THR A 153 2.06 -8.48 -16.63
C THR A 153 1.64 -7.46 -17.68
N ASN A 154 2.49 -7.16 -18.67
CA ASN A 154 2.16 -6.24 -19.76
C ASN A 154 0.96 -6.74 -20.58
N LEU A 155 0.92 -8.03 -20.93
CA LEU A 155 -0.20 -8.60 -21.69
C LEU A 155 -1.52 -8.55 -20.90
N ILE A 156 -1.48 -8.85 -19.60
CA ILE A 156 -2.66 -8.74 -18.74
C ILE A 156 -3.10 -7.28 -18.63
N ASN A 157 -2.19 -6.35 -18.38
CA ASN A 157 -2.54 -4.92 -18.28
C ASN A 157 -3.07 -4.35 -19.60
N ARG A 158 -2.59 -4.85 -20.74
CA ARG A 158 -2.97 -4.33 -22.06
C ARG A 158 -4.25 -4.95 -22.61
N PHE A 159 -4.51 -6.23 -22.34
CA PHE A 159 -5.60 -6.98 -22.99
C PHE A 159 -6.60 -7.62 -22.03
N LEU A 160 -6.28 -7.71 -20.74
CA LEU A 160 -7.13 -8.34 -19.71
C LEU A 160 -7.31 -7.41 -18.49
N SER A 161 -7.04 -6.12 -18.64
CA SER A 161 -7.11 -5.18 -17.53
C SER A 161 -8.55 -5.07 -17.03
N THR A 162 -8.71 -5.26 -15.73
CA THR A 162 -9.96 -5.05 -15.00
C THR A 162 -10.24 -3.56 -14.73
N PHE A 163 -9.33 -2.66 -15.13
CA PHE A 163 -9.53 -1.22 -14.94
C PHE A 163 -10.53 -0.65 -15.95
N PRO A 164 -11.39 0.31 -15.52
CA PRO A 164 -12.25 1.06 -16.42
C PRO A 164 -11.46 1.74 -17.55
N GLU A 165 -12.12 1.97 -18.69
CA GLU A 165 -11.51 2.60 -19.87
C GLU A 165 -10.85 3.95 -19.55
N GLU A 166 -11.49 4.76 -18.72
CA GLU A 166 -10.97 6.05 -18.25
C GLU A 166 -9.60 5.93 -17.56
N VAL A 167 -9.42 4.92 -16.71
CA VAL A 167 -8.15 4.64 -16.03
C VAL A 167 -7.07 4.20 -17.03
N GLN A 168 -7.45 3.37 -18.01
CA GLN A 168 -6.52 2.92 -19.04
C GLN A 168 -6.06 4.08 -19.94
N GLN A 169 -6.98 4.93 -20.35
CA GLN A 169 -6.69 6.14 -21.13
C GLN A 169 -5.75 7.07 -20.36
N TYR A 170 -6.04 7.33 -19.08
CA TYR A 170 -5.17 8.10 -18.19
C TYR A 170 -3.76 7.49 -18.12
N LEU A 171 -3.64 6.19 -17.83
CA LEU A 171 -2.34 5.52 -17.70
C LEU A 171 -1.54 5.55 -19.01
N ASN A 172 -2.20 5.44 -20.16
CA ASN A 172 -1.54 5.55 -21.46
C ASN A 172 -0.90 6.93 -21.66
N VAL A 173 -1.62 8.02 -21.34
CA VAL A 173 -1.09 9.39 -21.44
C VAL A 173 -0.03 9.66 -20.36
N PHE A 174 -0.22 9.11 -19.16
CA PHE A 174 0.75 9.22 -18.07
C PHE A 174 2.11 8.60 -18.44
N ARG A 175 2.11 7.40 -19.03
CA ARG A 175 3.32 6.68 -19.47
C ARG A 175 4.11 7.41 -20.57
N LEU A 176 3.47 8.30 -21.32
CA LEU A 176 4.15 9.14 -22.30
C LEU A 176 4.94 10.29 -21.65
N ARG A 177 4.54 10.69 -20.43
CA ARG A 177 5.15 11.82 -19.69
C ARG A 177 6.15 11.36 -18.63
N TYR A 178 5.93 10.20 -18.02
CA TYR A 178 6.75 9.68 -16.93
C TYR A 178 7.08 8.21 -17.15
N SER A 179 8.36 7.87 -17.00
CA SER A 179 8.82 6.48 -16.99
C SER A 179 8.68 5.85 -15.60
N GLU A 180 8.70 4.52 -15.53
CA GLU A 180 8.81 3.78 -14.27
C GLU A 180 10.00 4.27 -13.43
N ALA A 181 11.15 4.52 -14.09
CA ALA A 181 12.36 5.00 -13.44
C ALA A 181 12.17 6.38 -12.79
N ASP A 182 11.41 7.28 -13.41
CA ASP A 182 11.16 8.60 -12.84
C ASP A 182 10.36 8.50 -11.54
N ILE A 183 9.34 7.64 -11.50
CA ILE A 183 8.54 7.43 -10.29
C ILE A 183 9.34 6.72 -9.19
N VAL A 184 10.18 5.73 -9.56
CA VAL A 184 11.06 5.08 -8.59
C VAL A 184 12.06 6.06 -7.98
N ARG A 185 12.62 7.00 -8.77
CA ARG A 185 13.48 8.07 -8.24
C ARG A 185 12.75 8.95 -7.22
N VAL A 186 11.47 9.26 -7.45
CA VAL A 186 10.66 10.00 -6.46
C VAL A 186 10.54 9.20 -5.15
N LEU A 187 10.24 7.90 -5.23
CA LEU A 187 10.18 7.04 -4.05
C LEU A 187 11.54 6.86 -3.35
N ASP A 188 12.65 6.92 -4.09
CA ASP A 188 13.99 6.91 -3.51
C ASP A 188 14.31 8.23 -2.79
N GLY A 189 13.94 9.38 -3.37
CA GLY A 189 14.15 10.69 -2.75
C GLY A 189 13.39 10.89 -1.44
N MET A 190 12.29 10.15 -1.21
CA MET A 190 11.56 10.20 0.07
C MET A 190 12.40 9.70 1.24
N LYS A 191 13.38 8.82 1.00
CA LYS A 191 14.21 8.20 2.03
C LYS A 191 15.06 9.21 2.79
N ASP A 192 15.40 10.33 2.18
CA ASP A 192 16.28 11.31 2.80
C ASP A 192 15.52 12.29 3.70
N LEU A 193 14.17 12.29 3.65
CA LEU A 193 13.35 13.22 4.41
C LEU A 193 13.29 12.86 5.88
N LYS A 194 13.44 13.89 6.73
CA LYS A 194 13.05 13.83 8.14
C LYS A 194 11.65 14.40 8.31
N VAL A 195 10.77 13.61 8.93
CA VAL A 195 9.35 13.92 9.04
C VAL A 195 8.93 14.04 10.50
N LEU A 196 8.33 15.17 10.84
CA LEU A 196 7.65 15.38 12.12
C LEU A 196 6.14 15.27 11.91
N VAL A 197 5.50 14.36 12.63
CA VAL A 197 4.07 14.08 12.51
C VAL A 197 3.38 14.47 13.81
N LEU A 198 2.32 15.26 13.70
CA LEU A 198 1.46 15.68 14.79
C LEU A 198 0.00 15.41 14.44
N GLY A 199 -0.81 15.04 15.42
CA GLY A 199 -2.23 14.82 15.19
C GLY A 199 -2.89 14.05 16.30
N ASP A 200 -4.18 13.77 16.15
CA ASP A 200 -4.96 13.11 17.19
C ASP A 200 -4.73 11.58 17.19
N THR A 201 -4.42 11.02 18.36
CA THR A 201 -4.43 9.57 18.58
C THR A 201 -5.86 9.07 18.52
N ILE A 202 -6.17 8.15 17.61
CA ILE A 202 -7.49 7.51 17.53
C ILE A 202 -7.29 6.01 17.52
N LEU A 203 -8.02 5.29 18.36
CA LEU A 203 -8.07 3.83 18.32
C LEU A 203 -9.38 3.39 17.69
N ASP A 204 -9.28 2.61 16.63
CA ASP A 204 -10.43 2.06 15.93
C ASP A 204 -10.77 0.69 16.53
N ASP A 205 -11.82 0.64 17.35
CA ASP A 205 -12.24 -0.54 18.13
C ASP A 205 -13.37 -1.29 17.41
N TYR A 206 -13.04 -2.35 16.69
CA TYR A 206 -13.96 -3.09 15.84
C TYR A 206 -14.56 -4.27 16.59
N HIS A 207 -15.89 -4.33 16.70
CA HIS A 207 -16.62 -5.47 17.25
C HIS A 207 -17.41 -6.17 16.16
N TYR A 208 -16.98 -7.37 15.78
CA TYR A 208 -17.63 -8.20 14.78
C TYR A 208 -18.82 -8.93 15.39
N CYS A 209 -19.99 -8.73 14.82
CA CYS A 209 -21.26 -9.17 15.37
C CYS A 209 -22.13 -9.82 14.29
N ASN A 210 -22.99 -10.75 14.71
CA ASN A 210 -24.03 -11.31 13.85
C ASN A 210 -25.37 -10.68 14.24
N VAL A 211 -26.14 -10.22 13.24
CA VAL A 211 -27.50 -9.70 13.49
C VAL A 211 -28.42 -10.87 13.81
N ILE A 212 -29.05 -10.83 14.99
CA ILE A 212 -30.01 -11.88 15.42
C ILE A 212 -31.42 -11.56 14.91
N GLY A 213 -31.77 -10.28 14.85
CA GLY A 213 -33.10 -9.79 14.48
C GLY A 213 -33.48 -8.53 15.25
N SER A 214 -34.76 -8.21 15.30
CA SER A 214 -35.28 -7.14 16.16
C SER A 214 -35.40 -7.61 17.61
N SER A 215 -35.14 -6.70 18.56
CA SER A 215 -35.47 -6.91 19.97
C SER A 215 -36.98 -7.09 20.15
N SER A 216 -37.37 -7.90 21.14
CA SER A 216 -38.78 -8.16 21.47
C SER A 216 -39.43 -7.06 22.32
N LYS A 217 -38.62 -6.16 22.90
CA LYS A 217 -39.09 -5.10 23.81
C LYS A 217 -39.03 -3.70 23.21
N GLU A 218 -38.17 -3.50 22.22
CA GLU A 218 -37.89 -2.20 21.60
C GLU A 218 -37.60 -2.42 20.10
N PRO A 219 -37.89 -1.45 19.22
CA PRO A 219 -37.63 -1.55 17.78
C PRO A 219 -36.14 -1.34 17.43
N VAL A 220 -35.26 -2.08 18.11
CA VAL A 220 -33.79 -2.01 17.94
C VAL A 220 -33.24 -3.32 17.41
N LEU A 221 -32.15 -3.24 16.64
CA LEU A 221 -31.43 -4.42 16.16
C LEU A 221 -30.68 -5.09 17.32
N ALA A 222 -30.92 -6.38 17.52
CA ALA A 222 -30.20 -7.22 18.47
C ALA A 222 -28.97 -7.86 17.79
N LEU A 223 -27.80 -7.68 18.39
CA LEU A 223 -26.52 -8.15 17.86
C LEU A 223 -25.90 -9.19 18.80
N LYS A 224 -25.41 -10.30 18.23
CA LYS A 224 -24.57 -11.27 18.94
C LYS A 224 -23.10 -10.91 18.72
N HIS A 225 -22.40 -10.55 19.77
CA HIS A 225 -20.95 -10.31 19.71
C HIS A 225 -20.18 -11.59 19.36
N GLY A 226 -19.22 -11.47 18.45
CA GLY A 226 -18.26 -12.50 18.08
C GLY A 226 -16.87 -12.15 18.61
N THR A 227 -16.04 -11.59 17.74
CA THR A 227 -14.66 -11.17 18.03
C THR A 227 -14.52 -9.66 18.03
N SER A 228 -13.40 -9.16 18.53
CA SER A 228 -13.04 -7.75 18.48
C SER A 228 -11.58 -7.57 18.07
N ASP A 229 -11.31 -6.56 17.25
CA ASP A 229 -9.97 -6.14 16.88
C ASP A 229 -9.79 -4.65 17.20
N LEU A 230 -8.64 -4.28 17.76
CA LEU A 230 -8.28 -2.90 18.01
C LEU A 230 -7.19 -2.47 17.02
N PHE A 231 -7.38 -1.34 16.36
CA PHE A 231 -6.42 -0.82 15.37
C PHE A 231 -5.91 0.57 15.76
N ALA A 232 -4.63 0.82 15.46
CA ALA A 232 -4.03 2.14 15.57
C ALA A 232 -4.48 3.01 14.39
N GLY A 233 -5.36 3.96 14.67
CA GLY A 233 -5.90 4.91 13.70
C GLY A 233 -5.39 6.33 13.91
N GLY A 234 -5.98 7.25 13.15
CA GLY A 234 -5.60 8.66 13.18
C GLY A 234 -4.12 8.88 12.91
N VAL A 235 -3.46 9.69 13.73
CA VAL A 235 -2.04 10.05 13.52
C VAL A 235 -1.11 8.84 13.59
N LEU A 236 -1.49 7.78 14.33
CA LEU A 236 -0.70 6.56 14.43
C LEU A 236 -0.60 5.84 13.08
N ALA A 237 -1.71 5.78 12.34
CA ALA A 237 -1.76 5.20 11.00
C ALA A 237 -0.90 6.02 10.03
N VAL A 238 -1.01 7.35 10.08
CA VAL A 238 -0.17 8.26 9.28
C VAL A 238 1.32 8.01 9.54
N ALA A 239 1.75 7.96 10.80
CA ALA A 239 3.14 7.70 11.17
C ALA A 239 3.63 6.32 10.68
N ASN A 240 2.79 5.28 10.82
CA ASN A 240 3.10 3.94 10.35
C ASN A 240 3.20 3.84 8.82
N HIS A 241 2.42 4.62 8.06
CA HIS A 241 2.56 4.68 6.62
C HIS A 241 3.90 5.30 6.21
N LEU A 242 4.38 6.31 6.94
CA LEU A 242 5.61 7.03 6.63
C LEU A 242 6.88 6.23 6.96
N SER A 243 6.82 5.32 7.94
CA SER A 243 8.00 4.63 8.49
C SER A 243 8.85 3.89 7.45
N SER A 244 8.22 3.35 6.41
CA SER A 244 8.93 2.63 5.34
C SER A 244 9.44 3.50 4.19
N TYR A 245 9.13 4.80 4.19
CA TYR A 245 9.46 5.73 3.11
C TYR A 245 10.49 6.78 3.51
N ALA A 246 10.44 7.28 4.76
CA ALA A 246 11.29 8.36 5.26
C ALA A 246 12.45 7.83 6.12
N ALA A 247 13.55 8.59 6.21
CA ALA A 247 14.70 8.23 7.05
C ALA A 247 14.35 8.27 8.55
N ASP A 248 13.53 9.23 8.93
CA ASP A 248 13.22 9.53 10.31
C ASP A 248 11.77 10.00 10.44
N VAL A 249 11.00 9.32 11.27
CA VAL A 249 9.60 9.66 11.56
C VAL A 249 9.48 9.91 13.05
N ARG A 250 9.36 11.18 13.41
CA ARG A 250 9.07 11.63 14.76
C ARG A 250 7.57 11.84 14.91
N LEU A 251 6.97 11.24 15.92
CA LEU A 251 5.53 11.38 16.19
C LEU A 251 5.32 12.14 17.50
N PHE A 252 4.54 13.22 17.49
CA PHE A 252 4.01 13.87 18.67
C PHE A 252 2.50 13.70 18.70
N THR A 253 1.98 13.16 19.80
CA THR A 253 0.53 12.99 19.96
C THR A 253 0.15 12.99 21.44
N VAL A 254 -1.15 13.14 21.70
CA VAL A 254 -1.73 13.05 23.04
C VAL A 254 -2.45 11.70 23.19
N ILE A 255 -2.26 11.06 24.33
CA ILE A 255 -2.99 9.86 24.75
C ILE A 255 -3.68 10.12 26.08
N GLY A 256 -4.81 9.45 26.33
CA GLY A 256 -5.49 9.55 27.61
C GLY A 256 -4.90 8.60 28.65
N GLU A 257 -4.93 9.02 29.92
CA GLU A 257 -4.48 8.23 31.07
C GLU A 257 -5.40 7.02 31.35
N GLN A 258 -6.70 7.16 31.10
CA GLN A 258 -7.65 6.10 31.39
C GLN A 258 -7.57 4.95 30.37
N GLY A 259 -7.77 3.72 30.85
CA GLY A 259 -7.90 2.54 30.00
C GLY A 259 -6.58 1.88 29.57
N GLY A 260 -5.42 2.42 29.96
CA GLY A 260 -4.13 1.73 29.83
C GLY A 260 -3.70 1.43 28.39
N ARG A 261 -4.00 2.33 27.45
CA ARG A 261 -3.77 2.10 26.01
C ARG A 261 -2.35 2.36 25.53
N GLU A 262 -1.49 2.94 26.37
CA GLU A 262 -0.12 3.29 25.98
C GLU A 262 0.69 2.09 25.48
N ALA A 263 0.61 0.93 26.15
CA ALA A 263 1.34 -0.27 25.74
C ALA A 263 0.95 -0.72 24.33
N PHE A 264 -0.35 -0.82 24.06
CA PHE A 264 -0.88 -1.14 22.72
C PHE A 264 -0.42 -0.12 21.66
N ILE A 265 -0.44 1.17 21.99
CA ILE A 265 -0.01 2.22 21.06
C ILE A 265 1.46 2.03 20.70
N ARG A 266 2.34 1.80 21.69
CA ARG A 266 3.77 1.58 21.44
C ARG A 266 4.02 0.30 20.64
N GLU A 267 3.28 -0.77 20.90
CA GLU A 267 3.39 -2.05 20.17
C GLU A 267 2.86 -1.97 18.73
N SER A 268 1.86 -1.13 18.48
CA SER A 268 1.24 -0.96 17.17
C SER A 268 1.98 0.00 16.24
N LEU A 269 2.92 0.78 16.77
CA LEU A 269 3.79 1.65 15.97
C LEU A 269 4.91 0.85 15.31
N ALA A 270 5.27 1.23 14.09
CA ALA A 270 6.42 0.68 13.42
C ALA A 270 7.71 0.97 14.22
N PRO A 271 8.69 0.05 14.26
CA PRO A 271 9.92 0.21 15.06
C PRO A 271 10.71 1.48 14.76
N GLU A 272 10.59 1.99 13.53
CA GLU A 272 11.29 3.20 13.06
C GLU A 272 10.62 4.50 13.53
N VAL A 273 9.38 4.44 14.01
CA VAL A 273 8.66 5.63 14.51
C VAL A 273 9.13 5.95 15.93
N ARG A 274 9.50 7.22 16.17
CA ARG A 274 9.95 7.72 17.47
C ARG A 274 8.85 8.54 18.16
N PRO A 275 7.95 7.92 18.96
CA PRO A 275 6.84 8.62 19.57
C PRO A 275 7.25 9.48 20.77
N HIS A 276 6.61 10.63 20.89
CA HIS A 276 6.46 11.44 22.09
C HIS A 276 4.97 11.46 22.43
N LEU A 277 4.59 10.81 23.52
CA LEU A 277 3.21 10.63 23.95
C LEU A 277 2.96 11.53 25.16
N ALA A 278 2.27 12.66 24.95
CA ALA A 278 1.79 13.49 26.04
C ALA A 278 0.55 12.87 26.68
N LEU A 279 0.42 12.96 28.01
CA LEU A 279 -0.64 12.30 28.75
C LEU A 279 -1.74 13.31 29.13
N HIS A 280 -2.96 13.08 28.65
CA HIS A 280 -4.14 13.79 29.13
C HIS A 280 -4.66 13.12 30.40
N LYS A 281 -4.33 13.72 31.54
CA LYS A 281 -4.75 13.26 32.88
C LYS A 281 -6.27 13.21 32.97
N GLY A 282 -6.80 12.13 33.53
CA GLY A 282 -8.24 11.95 33.73
C GLY A 282 -9.09 11.73 32.46
N ALA A 283 -8.51 11.72 31.26
CA ALA A 283 -9.24 11.48 30.02
C ALA A 283 -8.97 10.05 29.46
N PRO A 284 -9.92 9.46 28.71
CA PRO A 284 -9.66 8.28 27.91
C PRO A 284 -8.87 8.63 26.65
N THR A 285 -8.10 7.68 26.12
CA THR A 285 -7.63 7.78 24.73
C THR A 285 -8.85 7.72 23.82
N ILE A 286 -8.87 8.51 22.74
CA ILE A 286 -10.02 8.55 21.82
C ILE A 286 -10.20 7.17 21.18
N GLU A 287 -11.33 6.52 21.46
CA GLU A 287 -11.73 5.25 20.86
C GLU A 287 -12.99 5.44 20.02
N LYS A 288 -12.93 5.01 18.76
CA LYS A 288 -14.07 4.93 17.86
C LYS A 288 -14.52 3.49 17.75
N ARG A 289 -15.45 3.09 18.61
CA ARG A 289 -16.00 1.74 18.66
C ARG A 289 -17.03 1.52 17.56
N ARG A 290 -16.86 0.48 16.75
CA ARG A 290 -17.73 0.16 15.62
C ARG A 290 -18.24 -1.26 15.72
N TYR A 291 -19.56 -1.41 15.69
CA TYR A 291 -20.20 -2.71 15.57
C TYR A 291 -20.36 -3.05 14.09
N ILE A 292 -19.78 -4.16 13.67
CA ILE A 292 -19.66 -4.56 12.26
C ILE A 292 -20.36 -5.89 12.06
N GLU A 293 -21.19 -6.00 11.03
CA GLU A 293 -21.81 -7.28 10.68
C GLU A 293 -20.76 -8.23 10.06
N SER A 294 -20.57 -9.41 10.64
CA SER A 294 -19.42 -10.29 10.33
C SER A 294 -19.37 -10.79 8.88
N TYR A 295 -20.51 -10.98 8.22
CA TYR A 295 -20.56 -11.54 6.88
C TYR A 295 -20.35 -10.48 5.78
N THR A 296 -21.08 -9.37 5.88
CA THR A 296 -21.09 -8.27 4.90
C THR A 296 -20.06 -7.18 5.21
N LEU A 297 -19.51 -7.16 6.42
CA LEU A 297 -18.59 -6.13 6.94
C LEU A 297 -19.18 -4.72 6.98
N ASN A 298 -20.51 -4.61 6.97
CA ASN A 298 -21.22 -3.35 7.10
C ASN A 298 -21.11 -2.82 8.54
N LYS A 299 -20.80 -1.53 8.69
CA LYS A 299 -20.80 -0.84 9.97
C LYS A 299 -22.25 -0.53 10.37
N LEU A 300 -22.66 -0.99 11.55
CA LEU A 300 -24.02 -0.86 12.05
C LEU A 300 -24.17 0.35 12.97
N ILE A 301 -23.24 0.50 13.93
CA ILE A 301 -23.26 1.54 14.97
C ILE A 301 -21.81 1.97 15.24
N GLU A 302 -21.60 3.26 15.45
CA GLU A 302 -20.34 3.86 15.91
C GLU A 302 -20.57 4.57 17.26
N ILE A 303 -19.69 4.33 18.24
CA ILE A 303 -19.71 4.95 19.57
C ILE A 303 -18.35 5.61 19.81
N TYR A 304 -18.35 6.85 20.29
CA TYR A 304 -17.16 7.59 20.63
C TYR A 304 -16.93 7.50 22.14
N HIS A 305 -15.76 7.01 22.54
CA HIS A 305 -15.24 7.17 23.88
C HIS A 305 -14.12 8.20 23.81
N MET A 306 -14.41 9.44 24.18
CA MET A 306 -13.45 10.54 24.05
C MET A 306 -13.72 11.63 25.08
N ASP A 307 -12.67 12.40 25.35
CA ASP A 307 -12.72 13.74 25.94
C ASP A 307 -12.13 14.69 24.91
N ASP A 308 -12.91 15.67 24.46
CA ASP A 308 -12.54 16.64 23.42
C ASP A 308 -12.15 18.01 24.01
N SER A 309 -11.94 18.09 25.31
CA SER A 309 -11.50 19.32 25.98
C SER A 309 -10.05 19.71 25.67
N GLY A 310 -9.22 18.74 25.25
CA GLY A 310 -7.80 18.94 24.95
C GLY A 310 -6.94 19.04 26.21
N LEU A 311 -5.62 19.19 26.03
CA LEU A 311 -4.71 19.30 27.17
C LEU A 311 -5.02 20.54 28.03
N PRO A 312 -4.88 20.45 29.36
CA PRO A 312 -4.85 21.62 30.23
C PRO A 312 -3.80 22.64 29.77
N ALA A 313 -4.03 23.93 30.02
CA ALA A 313 -3.21 25.00 29.45
C ALA A 313 -1.70 24.87 29.74
N ASP A 314 -1.32 24.45 30.95
CA ASP A 314 0.09 24.26 31.32
C ASP A 314 0.70 23.05 30.60
N ASP A 315 -0.03 21.93 30.52
CA ASP A 315 0.38 20.72 29.80
C ASP A 315 0.47 20.98 28.27
N ASP A 316 -0.46 21.77 27.70
CA ASP A 316 -0.41 22.23 26.29
C ASP A 316 0.81 23.12 26.03
N ALA A 317 1.11 24.05 26.94
CA ALA A 317 2.28 24.94 26.79
C ALA A 317 3.59 24.15 26.80
N GLU A 318 3.73 23.15 27.68
CA GLU A 318 4.88 22.23 27.69
C GLU A 318 4.97 21.42 26.40
N PHE A 319 3.85 20.86 25.94
CA PHE A 319 3.79 20.08 24.71
C PHE A 319 4.17 20.93 23.47
N VAL A 320 3.65 22.16 23.38
CA VAL A 320 4.01 23.12 22.32
C VAL A 320 5.49 23.47 22.38
N ALA A 321 6.04 23.70 23.57
CA ALA A 321 7.47 24.01 23.74
C ALA A 321 8.36 22.83 23.29
N ALA A 322 7.98 21.59 23.62
CA ALA A 322 8.69 20.39 23.21
C ALA A 322 8.74 20.27 21.67
N VAL A 323 7.62 20.47 20.98
CA VAL A 323 7.59 20.45 19.51
C VAL A 323 8.40 21.62 18.93
N ALA A 324 8.25 22.82 19.49
CA ALA A 324 8.92 24.02 19.01
C ALA A 324 10.46 23.96 19.10
N ALA A 325 11.00 23.10 19.97
CA ALA A 325 12.43 22.89 20.15
C ALA A 325 13.08 22.12 18.99
N GLU A 326 12.33 21.25 18.29
CA GLU A 326 12.87 20.38 17.24
C GLU A 326 12.20 20.56 15.87
N VAL A 327 11.04 21.25 15.77
CA VAL A 327 10.28 21.43 14.51
C VAL A 327 11.12 21.96 13.33
N ALA A 328 12.12 22.80 13.60
CA ALA A 328 12.95 23.40 12.57
C ALA A 328 14.00 22.43 11.98
N ASP A 329 14.22 21.27 12.60
CA ASP A 329 15.17 20.25 12.17
C ASP A 329 14.60 19.26 11.16
N TYR A 330 13.27 19.30 10.95
CA TYR A 330 12.56 18.42 10.04
C TYR A 330 12.28 19.10 8.70
N ASP A 331 12.36 18.32 7.62
CA ASP A 331 12.14 18.80 6.25
C ASP A 331 10.64 18.94 5.95
N LEU A 332 9.83 18.07 6.55
CA LEU A 332 8.39 18.01 6.42
C LEU A 332 7.74 17.90 7.81
N VAL A 333 6.76 18.76 8.06
CA VAL A 333 5.87 18.70 9.22
C VAL A 333 4.47 18.35 8.76
N ILE A 334 3.91 17.26 9.27
CA ILE A 334 2.56 16.77 8.97
C ILE A 334 1.66 17.06 10.17
N ALA A 335 0.56 17.76 9.93
CA ALA A 335 -0.51 18.01 10.88
C ALA A 335 -1.78 17.26 10.45
N ALA A 336 -2.02 16.10 11.06
CA ALA A 336 -3.23 15.29 10.94
C ALA A 336 -4.26 15.73 12.00
N ASP A 337 -4.93 16.84 11.72
CA ASP A 337 -5.77 17.58 12.67
C ASP A 337 -7.24 17.16 12.59
N PHE A 338 -7.61 16.14 13.35
CA PHE A 338 -8.96 15.55 13.34
C PHE A 338 -9.94 16.26 14.28
N GLY A 339 -9.46 17.29 14.99
CA GLY A 339 -10.27 18.17 15.81
C GLY A 339 -10.60 17.61 17.18
N HIS A 340 -9.68 16.83 17.77
CA HIS A 340 -9.85 16.25 19.11
C HIS A 340 -8.86 16.82 20.15
N GLY A 341 -8.21 17.94 19.84
CA GLY A 341 -7.51 18.76 20.84
C GLY A 341 -6.00 18.60 20.90
N THR A 342 -5.39 17.68 20.14
CA THR A 342 -3.92 17.55 20.10
C THR A 342 -3.25 18.76 19.47
N ILE A 343 -3.86 19.31 18.41
CA ILE A 343 -3.37 20.52 17.75
C ILE A 343 -4.16 21.72 18.29
N SER A 344 -3.67 22.25 19.40
CA SER A 344 -4.23 23.46 20.02
C SER A 344 -4.04 24.70 19.14
N PRO A 345 -4.77 25.82 19.40
CA PRO A 345 -4.52 27.08 18.72
C PRO A 345 -3.08 27.60 18.88
N ALA A 346 -2.42 27.29 20.00
CA ALA A 346 -1.02 27.65 20.23
C ALA A 346 -0.09 26.78 19.37
N MET A 347 -0.30 25.46 19.36
CA MET A 347 0.42 24.53 18.49
C MET A 347 0.30 24.94 17.02
N ARG A 348 -0.92 25.19 16.54
CA ARG A 348 -1.16 25.58 15.14
C ARG A 348 -0.36 26.82 14.74
N ARG A 349 -0.39 27.89 15.55
CA ARG A 349 0.37 29.13 15.26
C ARG A 349 1.87 28.85 15.20
N MET A 350 2.38 28.03 16.11
CA MET A 350 3.79 27.65 16.15
C MET A 350 4.19 26.86 14.90
N LEU A 351 3.37 25.91 14.46
CA LEU A 351 3.60 25.13 13.24
C LEU A 351 3.60 26.04 11.99
N GLU A 352 2.63 26.95 11.88
CA GLU A 352 2.52 27.90 10.77
C GLU A 352 3.76 28.81 10.66
N GLU A 353 4.35 29.19 11.79
CA GLU A 353 5.52 30.06 11.87
C GLU A 353 6.83 29.31 11.61
N LYS A 354 7.02 28.15 12.24
CA LYS A 354 8.34 27.49 12.31
C LYS A 354 8.54 26.33 11.34
N ALA A 355 7.48 25.71 10.83
CA ALA A 355 7.64 24.57 9.92
C ALA A 355 8.23 25.00 8.57
N ARG A 356 9.30 24.32 8.14
CA ARG A 356 9.92 24.52 6.81
C ARG A 356 8.94 24.21 5.69
N PHE A 357 8.23 23.09 5.82
CA PHE A 357 7.15 22.69 4.95
C PHE A 357 6.02 22.09 5.80
N LEU A 358 4.84 22.71 5.75
CA LEU A 358 3.68 22.28 6.53
C LEU A 358 2.64 21.60 5.64
N ALA A 359 2.42 20.30 5.86
CA ALA A 359 1.35 19.53 5.26
C ALA A 359 0.19 19.39 6.26
N VAL A 360 -1.04 19.71 5.85
CA VAL A 360 -2.21 19.72 6.74
C VAL A 360 -3.33 18.87 6.17
N ASN A 361 -3.92 18.05 7.01
CA ASN A 361 -5.20 17.39 6.79
C ASN A 361 -6.12 17.74 7.96
N THR A 362 -7.29 18.28 7.66
CA THR A 362 -8.36 18.51 8.65
C THR A 362 -9.54 17.64 8.30
N GLN A 363 -10.14 16.96 9.28
CA GLN A 363 -11.23 16.05 9.00
C GLN A 363 -12.56 16.51 9.58
N ALA A 364 -13.63 16.38 8.80
CA ALA A 364 -15.00 16.48 9.29
C ALA A 364 -15.45 15.10 9.79
N ASN A 365 -15.88 15.02 11.04
CA ASN A 365 -16.35 13.77 11.64
C ASN A 365 -17.56 13.99 12.55
N ALA A 366 -18.17 12.90 13.03
CA ALA A 366 -19.36 12.98 13.87
C ALA A 366 -19.11 13.70 15.20
N GLY A 367 -17.90 13.58 15.75
CA GLY A 367 -17.49 14.23 16.99
C GLY A 367 -17.45 15.76 16.86
N ASN A 368 -16.82 16.27 15.80
CA ASN A 368 -16.71 17.71 15.57
C ASN A 368 -17.82 18.31 14.72
N ARG A 369 -18.77 17.49 14.22
CA ARG A 369 -19.95 17.88 13.42
C ARG A 369 -19.61 18.73 12.19
N GLY A 370 -18.41 18.56 11.63
CA GLY A 370 -17.92 19.33 10.48
C GLY A 370 -17.50 20.77 10.79
N PHE A 371 -17.36 21.15 12.07
CA PHE A 371 -16.87 22.48 12.46
C PHE A 371 -15.34 22.59 12.49
N HIS A 372 -14.63 21.49 12.21
CA HIS A 372 -13.17 21.46 12.17
C HIS A 372 -12.65 21.45 10.75
N THR A 373 -12.50 22.64 10.18
CA THR A 373 -12.18 22.83 8.77
C THR A 373 -10.80 23.47 8.58
N ILE A 374 -10.24 23.38 7.37
CA ILE A 374 -8.95 23.97 7.00
C ILE A 374 -8.96 25.51 7.12
N GLY A 375 -10.13 26.12 7.23
CA GLY A 375 -10.43 27.49 7.66
C GLY A 375 -9.60 27.98 8.85
N ARG A 376 -9.25 27.07 9.76
CA ARG A 376 -8.51 27.36 10.99
C ARG A 376 -7.04 27.69 10.75
N TYR A 377 -6.48 27.21 9.66
CA TYR A 377 -5.11 27.48 9.25
C TYR A 377 -5.05 28.75 8.40
N ARG A 378 -3.97 29.50 8.58
CA ARG A 378 -3.58 30.69 7.80
C ARG A 378 -2.54 30.35 6.74
N ARG A 379 -1.74 29.32 7.00
CA ARG A 379 -0.71 28.81 6.10
C ARG A 379 -0.73 27.29 6.09
N ALA A 380 -0.61 26.71 4.90
CA ALA A 380 -0.20 25.32 4.71
C ALA A 380 0.54 25.24 3.37
N ASP A 381 1.65 24.53 3.29
CA ASP A 381 2.37 24.31 2.03
C ASP A 381 1.69 23.23 1.18
N TYR A 382 1.20 22.18 1.84
CA TYR A 382 0.40 21.12 1.23
C TYR A 382 -0.88 20.89 2.01
N VAL A 383 -1.99 20.67 1.31
CA VAL A 383 -3.27 20.31 1.91
C VAL A 383 -3.83 19.10 1.20
N SER A 384 -4.32 18.11 1.95
CA SER A 384 -5.08 16.98 1.43
C SER A 384 -6.39 16.90 2.18
N LEU A 385 -7.53 16.94 1.49
CA LEU A 385 -8.87 16.86 2.10
C LEU A 385 -9.78 15.94 1.29
N ALA A 386 -10.85 15.45 1.88
CA ALA A 386 -11.94 14.84 1.14
C ALA A 386 -12.87 15.91 0.55
N GLU A 387 -13.54 15.59 -0.56
CA GLU A 387 -14.49 16.53 -1.19
C GLU A 387 -15.55 17.09 -0.22
N PRO A 388 -16.19 16.28 0.66
CA PRO A 388 -17.11 16.82 1.66
C PRO A 388 -16.46 17.83 2.62
N GLU A 389 -15.20 17.64 2.99
CA GLU A 389 -14.47 18.54 3.89
C GLU A 389 -14.11 19.85 3.19
N MET A 390 -13.68 19.77 1.94
CA MET A 390 -13.41 20.96 1.12
C MET A 390 -14.68 21.80 0.94
N ARG A 391 -15.83 21.14 0.76
CA ARG A 391 -17.13 21.81 0.59
C ARG A 391 -17.60 22.57 1.83
N LEU A 392 -17.14 22.19 3.02
CA LEU A 392 -17.47 22.91 4.26
C LEU A 392 -16.83 24.29 4.33
N GLU A 393 -15.72 24.53 3.61
CA GLU A 393 -15.04 25.85 3.59
C GLU A 393 -15.94 26.96 3.04
N ASP A 394 -16.66 26.68 1.95
CA ASP A 394 -17.58 27.62 1.33
C ASP A 394 -19.05 27.34 1.68
N ARG A 395 -19.31 26.31 2.50
CA ARG A 395 -20.66 25.82 2.83
C ARG A 395 -21.47 25.51 1.57
N ASP A 396 -20.80 24.93 0.58
CA ASP A 396 -21.36 24.64 -0.74
C ASP A 396 -21.40 23.13 -1.03
N LEU A 397 -22.60 22.57 -0.91
CA LEU A 397 -22.83 21.14 -1.09
C LEU A 397 -22.73 20.67 -2.55
N ALA A 398 -23.08 21.52 -3.53
CA ALA A 398 -23.38 21.06 -4.90
C ALA A 398 -22.68 21.85 -6.01
N GLY A 399 -22.15 23.03 -5.72
CA GLY A 399 -21.46 23.85 -6.70
C GLY A 399 -20.12 23.26 -7.17
N PRO A 400 -19.48 23.93 -8.15
CA PRO A 400 -18.23 23.47 -8.73
C PRO A 400 -17.12 23.44 -7.68
N LEU A 401 -16.40 22.32 -7.60
CA LEU A 401 -15.34 22.11 -6.62
C LEU A 401 -14.10 23.01 -6.87
N VAL A 402 -13.78 23.26 -8.14
CA VAL A 402 -12.55 23.96 -8.55
C VAL A 402 -12.45 25.37 -7.96
N PRO A 403 -13.47 26.25 -8.03
CA PRO A 403 -13.42 27.56 -7.38
C PRO A 403 -13.17 27.50 -5.87
N ILE A 404 -13.76 26.52 -5.18
CA ILE A 404 -13.59 26.32 -3.73
C ILE A 404 -12.12 25.96 -3.43
N MET A 405 -11.54 25.03 -4.20
CA MET A 405 -10.14 24.65 -4.09
C MET A 405 -9.20 25.84 -4.34
N GLN A 406 -9.43 26.60 -5.42
CA GLN A 406 -8.59 27.76 -5.78
C GLN A 406 -8.64 28.86 -4.72
N LYS A 407 -9.83 29.14 -4.17
CA LYS A 407 -10.01 30.12 -3.10
C LYS A 407 -9.29 29.69 -1.82
N ALA A 408 -9.43 28.42 -1.43
CA ALA A 408 -8.74 27.87 -0.26
C ALA A 408 -7.21 27.88 -0.46
N ALA A 409 -6.73 27.43 -1.62
CA ALA A 409 -5.31 27.41 -1.98
C ALA A 409 -4.70 28.81 -1.91
N LYS A 410 -5.38 29.81 -2.48
CA LYS A 410 -4.95 31.21 -2.43
C LYS A 410 -4.94 31.77 -1.01
N ARG A 411 -5.96 31.46 -0.19
CA ARG A 411 -6.07 31.91 1.21
C ARG A 411 -4.92 31.36 2.07
N LEU A 412 -4.57 30.09 1.86
CA LEU A 412 -3.56 29.37 2.64
C LEU A 412 -2.13 29.54 2.09
N GLY A 413 -1.98 30.09 0.89
CA GLY A 413 -0.68 30.16 0.22
C GLY A 413 -0.10 28.78 -0.11
N THR A 414 -0.95 27.79 -0.42
CA THR A 414 -0.51 26.41 -0.67
C THR A 414 0.28 26.29 -1.97
N LYS A 415 1.33 25.46 -1.93
CA LYS A 415 2.06 25.00 -3.11
C LYS A 415 1.28 23.91 -3.86
N ALA A 416 0.57 23.07 -3.11
CA ALA A 416 -0.32 22.06 -3.67
C ALA A 416 -1.52 21.80 -2.75
N LEU A 417 -2.70 21.60 -3.34
CA LEU A 417 -3.93 21.25 -2.63
C LEU A 417 -4.60 20.08 -3.35
N ALA A 418 -4.66 18.93 -2.70
CA ALA A 418 -5.32 17.73 -3.20
C ALA A 418 -6.69 17.54 -2.53
N VAL A 419 -7.69 17.19 -3.33
CA VAL A 419 -9.02 16.80 -2.88
C VAL A 419 -9.33 15.38 -3.34
N THR A 420 -9.53 14.47 -2.40
CA THR A 420 -9.93 13.09 -2.68
C THR A 420 -11.45 13.01 -2.92
N ARG A 421 -11.85 12.22 -3.92
CA ARG A 421 -13.23 12.14 -4.45
C ARG A 421 -13.74 10.69 -4.49
N GLY A 422 -13.25 9.86 -3.57
CA GLY A 422 -13.61 8.45 -3.45
C GLY A 422 -13.35 7.69 -4.76
N LYS A 423 -14.39 7.10 -5.34
CA LYS A 423 -14.29 6.31 -6.58
C LYS A 423 -13.82 7.13 -7.80
N LYS A 424 -13.95 8.47 -7.76
CA LYS A 424 -13.49 9.36 -8.83
C LYS A 424 -11.98 9.66 -8.74
N GLY A 425 -11.27 9.12 -7.75
CA GLY A 425 -9.85 9.39 -7.54
C GLY A 425 -9.63 10.68 -6.77
N CYS A 426 -8.81 11.57 -7.30
CA CYS A 426 -8.52 12.86 -6.68
C CYS A 426 -8.33 13.97 -7.72
N THR A 427 -8.49 15.20 -7.27
CA THR A 427 -8.20 16.42 -8.02
C THR A 427 -7.14 17.18 -7.24
N ILE A 428 -6.03 17.53 -7.88
CA ILE A 428 -4.96 18.34 -7.29
C ILE A 428 -4.86 19.69 -7.99
N HIS A 429 -4.63 20.74 -7.22
CA HIS A 429 -4.41 22.10 -7.69
C HIS A 429 -3.03 22.57 -7.25
N THR A 430 -2.24 23.10 -8.18
CA THR A 430 -1.01 23.87 -7.88
C THR A 430 -1.07 25.23 -8.57
N PRO A 431 -0.38 26.26 -8.03
CA PRO A 431 -0.31 27.56 -8.69
C PRO A 431 0.31 27.51 -10.10
N ASP A 432 1.30 26.62 -10.30
CA ASP A 432 2.11 26.58 -11.52
C ASP A 432 1.51 25.67 -12.61
N GLU A 433 0.96 24.51 -12.25
CA GLU A 433 0.42 23.53 -13.21
C GLU A 433 -1.12 23.61 -13.35
N GLY A 434 -1.78 24.39 -12.49
CA GLY A 434 -3.23 24.47 -12.45
C GLY A 434 -3.85 23.20 -11.86
N LEU A 435 -4.90 22.69 -12.51
CA LEU A 435 -5.71 21.59 -12.00
C LEU A 435 -5.41 20.28 -12.75
N VAL A 436 -5.18 19.21 -11.99
CA VAL A 436 -4.97 17.86 -12.53
C VAL A 436 -5.93 16.89 -11.86
N GLU A 437 -6.60 16.05 -12.65
CA GLU A 437 -7.45 14.97 -12.16
C GLU A 437 -6.76 13.63 -12.38
N VAL A 438 -6.73 12.80 -11.33
CA VAL A 438 -6.16 11.46 -11.37
C VAL A 438 -7.23 10.47 -10.91
N PRO A 439 -7.54 9.42 -11.68
CA PRO A 439 -8.60 8.49 -11.33
C PRO A 439 -8.20 7.56 -10.18
N ALA A 440 -9.17 6.89 -9.57
CA ALA A 440 -8.91 5.90 -8.53
C ALA A 440 -8.38 4.60 -9.12
N PHE A 441 -7.38 3.99 -8.48
CA PHE A 441 -6.80 2.71 -8.89
C PHE A 441 -7.30 1.53 -8.05
N ALA A 442 -8.32 1.70 -7.21
CA ALA A 442 -8.84 0.61 -6.38
C ALA A 442 -9.70 -0.35 -7.21
N GLN A 443 -9.35 -1.64 -7.22
CA GLN A 443 -10.16 -2.68 -7.89
C GLN A 443 -11.17 -3.35 -6.95
N LYS A 444 -10.77 -3.64 -5.70
CA LYS A 444 -11.61 -4.24 -4.67
C LYS A 444 -11.54 -3.43 -3.38
N VAL A 445 -12.69 -2.94 -2.92
CA VAL A 445 -12.80 -2.18 -1.67
C VAL A 445 -13.22 -3.15 -0.57
N VAL A 446 -12.38 -3.31 0.45
CA VAL A 446 -12.63 -4.11 1.65
C VAL A 446 -13.06 -3.19 2.80
N ASP A 447 -12.25 -2.18 3.10
CA ASP A 447 -12.59 -1.12 4.05
C ASP A 447 -12.13 0.23 3.50
N ARG A 448 -12.82 1.33 3.83
CA ARG A 448 -12.42 2.68 3.38
C ARG A 448 -11.68 3.46 4.45
N ILE A 449 -11.79 3.02 5.71
CA ILE A 449 -11.15 3.67 6.87
C ILE A 449 -9.63 3.64 6.69
N GLY A 450 -8.97 4.78 6.94
CA GLY A 450 -7.51 4.92 6.79
C GLY A 450 -7.01 5.20 5.37
N SER A 451 -7.83 5.06 4.33
CA SER A 451 -7.37 5.30 2.94
C SER A 451 -7.00 6.77 2.67
N GLY A 452 -7.69 7.71 3.32
CA GLY A 452 -7.34 9.13 3.32
C GLY A 452 -6.05 9.43 4.05
N ASP A 453 -5.79 8.76 5.18
CA ASP A 453 -4.56 8.90 5.97
C ASP A 453 -3.34 8.39 5.18
N ALA A 454 -3.50 7.25 4.50
CA ALA A 454 -2.47 6.67 3.64
C ALA A 454 -2.19 7.57 2.41
N PHE A 455 -3.25 8.10 1.78
CA PHE A 455 -3.12 9.10 0.71
C PHE A 455 -2.35 10.31 1.22
N PHE A 456 -2.77 10.89 2.35
CA PHE A 456 -2.20 12.11 2.91
C PHE A 456 -0.73 11.93 3.28
N ALA A 457 -0.38 10.82 3.94
CA ALA A 457 1.00 10.51 4.32
C ALA A 457 1.97 10.57 3.12
N ILE A 458 1.69 9.79 2.07
CA ILE A 458 2.64 9.63 0.97
C ILE A 458 2.59 10.80 -0.02
N SER A 459 1.41 11.39 -0.24
CA SER A 459 1.31 12.61 -1.04
C SER A 459 1.99 13.81 -0.36
N SER A 460 2.04 13.86 0.97
CA SER A 460 2.81 14.90 1.70
C SER A 460 4.32 14.78 1.45
N LEU A 461 4.86 13.55 1.47
CA LEU A 461 6.26 13.31 1.11
C LEU A 461 6.56 13.77 -0.33
N ALA A 462 5.70 13.39 -1.28
CA ALA A 462 5.86 13.78 -2.68
C ALA A 462 5.79 15.31 -2.86
N ALA A 463 4.86 15.97 -2.17
CA ALA A 463 4.73 17.43 -2.21
C ALA A 463 5.96 18.13 -1.61
N ALA A 464 6.55 17.60 -0.54
CA ALA A 464 7.77 18.15 0.06
C ALA A 464 8.98 18.05 -0.89
N LEU A 465 9.04 17.01 -1.72
CA LEU A 465 10.05 16.84 -2.79
C LEU A 465 9.80 17.75 -4.01
N LYS A 466 8.69 18.50 -4.04
CA LYS A 466 8.32 19.43 -5.12
C LYS A 466 8.25 18.74 -6.50
N VAL A 467 7.76 17.52 -6.53
CA VAL A 467 7.52 16.78 -7.79
C VAL A 467 6.27 17.31 -8.49
N PRO A 468 6.07 17.02 -9.79
CA PRO A 468 4.89 17.47 -10.53
C PRO A 468 3.58 17.04 -9.86
N SER A 469 2.54 17.86 -9.97
CA SER A 469 1.28 17.67 -9.25
C SER A 469 0.60 16.34 -9.56
N GLU A 470 0.66 15.92 -10.82
CA GLU A 470 0.13 14.63 -11.25
C GLU A 470 0.85 13.44 -10.57
N VAL A 471 2.16 13.55 -10.31
CA VAL A 471 2.92 12.51 -9.61
C VAL A 471 2.52 12.46 -8.12
N ILE A 472 2.31 13.62 -7.49
CA ILE A 472 1.78 13.69 -6.11
C ILE A 472 0.43 12.97 -6.03
N ALA A 473 -0.49 13.30 -6.94
CA ALA A 473 -1.83 12.73 -7.00
C ALA A 473 -1.82 11.23 -7.34
N LEU A 474 -0.97 10.79 -8.27
CA LEU A 474 -0.79 9.37 -8.59
C LEU A 474 -0.34 8.57 -7.36
N LEU A 475 0.73 8.99 -6.69
CA LEU A 475 1.27 8.29 -5.52
C LEU A 475 0.23 8.21 -4.40
N GLY A 476 -0.48 9.31 -4.14
CA GLY A 476 -1.60 9.34 -3.19
C GLY A 476 -2.69 8.32 -3.55
N ASN A 477 -3.18 8.31 -4.80
CA ASN A 477 -4.25 7.40 -5.23
C ASN A 477 -3.82 5.93 -5.26
N VAL A 478 -2.56 5.66 -5.57
CA VAL A 478 -1.98 4.30 -5.55
C VAL A 478 -1.98 3.77 -4.13
N VAL A 479 -1.44 4.55 -3.18
CA VAL A 479 -1.36 4.15 -1.77
C VAL A 479 -2.74 4.07 -1.14
N GLY A 480 -3.61 5.06 -1.37
CA GLY A 480 -5.00 5.02 -0.94
C GLY A 480 -5.76 3.82 -1.54
N GLY A 481 -5.48 3.48 -2.80
CA GLY A 481 -6.04 2.31 -3.49
C GLY A 481 -5.58 0.97 -2.92
N LEU A 482 -4.34 0.88 -2.41
CA LEU A 482 -3.85 -0.28 -1.67
C LEU A 482 -4.46 -0.34 -0.27
N ALA A 483 -4.56 0.80 0.42
CA ALA A 483 -5.12 0.91 1.76
C ALA A 483 -6.58 0.45 1.82
N VAL A 484 -7.40 0.74 0.80
CA VAL A 484 -8.80 0.26 0.79
C VAL A 484 -8.95 -1.26 0.70
N GLY A 485 -7.88 -1.98 0.33
CA GLY A 485 -7.82 -3.44 0.33
C GLY A 485 -7.53 -4.05 1.71
N VAL A 486 -7.19 -3.22 2.71
CA VAL A 486 -6.85 -3.63 4.08
C VAL A 486 -8.03 -3.35 4.99
N ILE A 487 -8.31 -4.25 5.94
CA ILE A 487 -9.32 -4.03 6.97
C ILE A 487 -8.75 -3.06 8.02
N GLY A 488 -9.43 -1.94 8.23
CA GLY A 488 -8.95 -0.86 9.10
C GLY A 488 -7.50 -0.49 8.77
N ASN A 489 -6.72 -0.20 9.82
CA ASN A 489 -5.29 0.09 9.70
C ASN A 489 -4.42 -1.12 10.09
N LYS A 490 -4.89 -2.34 9.82
CA LYS A 490 -4.21 -3.59 10.23
C LYS A 490 -2.77 -3.70 9.72
N LYS A 491 -2.50 -3.20 8.51
CA LYS A 491 -1.16 -3.16 7.92
C LYS A 491 -0.94 -1.82 7.23
N ALA A 492 0.18 -1.17 7.55
CA ALA A 492 0.64 -0.02 6.80
C ALA A 492 1.05 -0.40 5.36
N ILE A 493 0.74 0.49 4.41
CA ILE A 493 1.15 0.32 3.02
C ILE A 493 2.63 0.67 2.86
N ASP A 494 3.47 -0.35 2.82
CA ASP A 494 4.92 -0.21 2.72
C ASP A 494 5.40 0.24 1.32
N ARG A 495 6.59 0.85 1.28
CA ARG A 495 7.24 1.34 0.06
C ARG A 495 7.38 0.28 -1.03
N MET A 496 7.70 -0.96 -0.65
CA MET A 496 7.89 -2.07 -1.60
C MET A 496 6.56 -2.44 -2.28
N SER A 497 5.47 -2.49 -1.52
CA SER A 497 4.13 -2.77 -2.04
C SER A 497 3.69 -1.69 -3.02
N THR A 498 3.94 -0.42 -2.69
CA THR A 498 3.68 0.73 -3.56
C THR A 498 4.50 0.67 -4.85
N GLN A 499 5.81 0.40 -4.76
CA GLN A 499 6.67 0.28 -5.93
C GLN A 499 6.22 -0.85 -6.85
N LYS A 500 5.93 -2.04 -6.30
CA LYS A 500 5.40 -3.17 -7.09
C LYS A 500 4.10 -2.80 -7.81
N TYR A 501 3.21 -2.10 -7.12
CA TYR A 501 1.95 -1.70 -7.72
C TYR A 501 2.13 -0.67 -8.83
N LEU A 502 3.00 0.32 -8.64
CA LEU A 502 3.38 1.30 -9.67
C LEU A 502 4.04 0.66 -10.88
N THR A 503 5.00 -0.24 -10.67
CA THR A 503 5.62 -1.03 -11.74
C THR A 503 4.56 -1.82 -12.52
N SER A 504 3.58 -2.39 -11.83
CA SER A 504 2.45 -3.04 -12.51
C SER A 504 1.57 -2.05 -13.26
N LEU A 505 1.32 -0.83 -12.76
CA LEU A 505 0.48 0.16 -13.44
C LEU A 505 1.17 0.82 -14.63
N LEU A 506 2.50 0.86 -14.67
CA LEU A 506 3.29 1.54 -15.71
C LEU A 506 3.82 0.60 -16.81
N LYS A 507 3.82 -0.72 -16.57
CA LYS A 507 4.09 -1.75 -17.59
C LYS A 507 2.86 -2.04 -18.44
#